data_AF-A0A0W0ZCT0-F1
#
_entry.id   AF-A0A0W0ZCT0-F1
#
_cell.length_a   1.000
_cell.length_b   1.000
_cell.length_c   1.000
_cell.angle_alpha   90.00
_cell.angle_beta   90.00
_cell.angle_gamma   90.00
#
_symmetry.space_group_name_H-M   'P 1'
#
loop_
_entity.id
_entity.type
_entity.pdbx_description
1 polymer ?
#
loop_
_entity_poly.entity_id
_entity_poly.type
_entity_poly.pdbx_seq_one_letter_code
_entity_poly.pdbx_strand_id
1 'polypeptide(L)'
;MEIKSPVENHGLYIAYSELHQFVKAVMNNHQKIICPTCGKKNTWYPENLFKPFCSDRCKLIDLGEWASENRNIPGNPMDPEFIREIDNDGDELS
;
A
#
# COMPACT_ATOMS: atom_id res chain seq x y z
N MET A 1 15.82 11.94 53.63
CA MET A 1 15.08 11.29 52.53
C MET A 1 13.81 12.09 52.34
N GLU A 2 13.84 13.08 51.46
CA GLU A 2 12.68 13.93 51.20
C GLU A 2 11.69 13.16 50.33
N ILE A 3 10.54 12.85 50.91
CA ILE A 3 9.40 12.28 50.20
C ILE A 3 8.77 13.46 49.45
N LYS A 4 9.11 13.63 48.17
CA LYS A 4 8.48 14.63 47.31
C LYS A 4 6.97 14.35 47.18
N SER A 5 6.20 15.43 47.20
CA SER A 5 4.76 15.43 47.38
C SER A 5 3.98 14.73 46.24
N PRO A 6 2.76 14.19 46.49
CA PRO A 6 1.95 13.49 45.49
C PRO A 6 1.53 14.31 44.25
N VAL A 7 1.69 15.63 44.28
CA VAL A 7 1.16 16.55 43.26
C VAL A 7 2.08 16.67 42.03
N GLU A 8 3.33 16.23 42.12
CA GLU A 8 4.28 16.25 40.98
C GLU A 8 4.03 15.12 39.96
N ASN A 9 3.23 14.11 40.32
CA ASN A 9 2.93 12.95 39.46
C ASN A 9 1.72 13.15 38.54
N HIS A 10 0.87 14.15 38.79
CA HIS A 10 -0.35 14.38 38.00
C HIS A 10 -0.02 14.96 36.61
N GLY A 11 0.97 15.86 36.53
CA GLY A 11 1.40 16.44 35.25
C GLY A 11 2.02 15.42 34.29
N LEU A 12 2.81 14.47 34.83
CA LEU A 12 3.38 13.36 34.06
C LEU A 12 2.31 12.38 33.57
N TYR A 13 1.28 12.12 34.38
CA TYR A 13 0.17 11.24 34.00
C TYR A 13 -0.70 11.84 32.89
N ILE A 14 -1.01 13.15 32.96
CA ILE A 14 -1.75 13.86 31.91
C ILE A 14 -0.94 13.84 30.60
N ALA A 15 0.35 14.17 30.64
CA ALA A 15 1.22 14.13 29.46
C ALA A 15 1.33 12.73 28.84
N TYR A 16 1.45 11.68 29.65
CA TYR A 16 1.45 10.29 29.18
C TYR A 16 0.10 9.90 28.55
N SER A 17 -1.01 10.34 29.14
CA SER A 17 -2.35 10.08 28.62
C SER A 17 -2.60 10.78 27.28
N GLU A 18 -2.14 12.03 27.11
CA GLU A 18 -2.23 12.80 25.87
C GLU A 18 -1.35 12.18 24.77
N LEU A 19 -0.11 11.80 25.10
CA LEU A 19 0.79 11.06 24.21
C LEU A 19 0.17 9.73 23.77
N HIS A 20 -0.41 8.97 24.70
CA HIS A 20 -1.04 7.70 24.38
C HIS A 20 -2.30 7.88 23.51
N GLN A 21 -3.10 8.93 23.76
CA GLN A 21 -4.25 9.30 22.92
C GLN A 21 -3.79 9.66 21.50
N PHE A 22 -2.69 10.41 21.38
CA PHE A 22 -2.09 10.80 20.10
C PHE A 22 -1.52 9.59 19.34
N VAL A 23 -0.74 8.74 19.99
CA VAL A 23 -0.20 7.51 19.39
C VAL A 23 -1.32 6.58 18.95
N LYS A 24 -2.38 6.41 19.77
CA LYS A 24 -3.58 5.67 19.35
C LYS A 24 -4.24 6.30 18.13
N ALA A 25 -4.37 7.61 18.06
CA ALA A 25 -4.97 8.28 16.90
C ALA A 25 -4.12 8.09 15.62
N VAL A 26 -2.80 8.22 15.73
CA VAL A 26 -1.86 8.00 14.62
C VAL A 26 -1.86 6.54 14.17
N MET A 27 -1.83 5.59 15.10
CA MET A 27 -1.86 4.15 14.80
C MET A 27 -3.22 3.67 14.26
N ASN A 28 -4.30 4.43 14.49
CA ASN A 28 -5.65 4.09 14.03
C ASN A 28 -6.10 4.82 12.75
N ASN A 29 -5.18 5.43 12.00
CA ASN A 29 -5.53 6.08 10.74
C ASN A 29 -5.72 5.07 9.62
N HIS A 30 -6.91 4.46 9.57
CA HIS A 30 -7.21 3.42 8.61
C HIS A 30 -7.83 3.98 7.32
N GLN A 31 -7.01 4.09 6.27
CA GLN A 31 -7.45 4.58 4.97
C GLN A 31 -8.54 3.69 4.36
N LYS A 32 -9.65 4.28 3.89
CA LYS A 32 -10.69 3.52 3.17
C LYS A 32 -10.25 3.26 1.74
N ILE A 33 -10.44 2.03 1.26
CA ILE A 33 -10.13 1.61 -0.09
C ILE A 33 -11.26 0.79 -0.72
N ILE A 34 -11.21 0.65 -2.03
CA ILE A 34 -12.08 -0.25 -2.80
C ILE A 34 -11.20 -1.33 -3.41
N CYS A 35 -11.54 -2.60 -3.17
CA CYS A 35 -10.80 -3.71 -3.77
C CYS A 35 -11.02 -3.71 -5.30
N PRO A 36 -9.96 -3.67 -6.13
CA PRO A 36 -10.11 -3.57 -7.58
C PRO A 36 -10.72 -4.83 -8.21
N THR A 37 -10.54 -6.00 -7.57
CA THR A 37 -11.05 -7.28 -8.08
C THR A 37 -12.53 -7.50 -7.81
N CYS A 38 -13.04 -7.10 -6.63
CA CYS A 38 -14.41 -7.44 -6.21
C CYS A 38 -15.28 -6.23 -5.84
N GLY A 39 -14.73 -5.01 -5.89
CA GLY A 39 -15.43 -3.77 -5.57
C GLY A 39 -15.78 -3.58 -4.09
N LYS A 40 -15.41 -4.51 -3.20
CA LYS A 40 -15.72 -4.40 -1.77
C LYS A 40 -14.99 -3.20 -1.16
N LYS A 41 -15.73 -2.33 -0.50
CA LYS A 41 -15.19 -1.27 0.36
C LYS A 41 -14.49 -1.92 1.56
N ASN A 42 -13.21 -1.63 1.74
CA ASN A 42 -12.43 -2.13 2.86
C ASN A 42 -11.67 -1.01 3.55
N THR A 43 -11.19 -1.30 4.75
CA THR A 43 -10.39 -0.41 5.57
C THR A 43 -8.94 -0.93 5.51
N TRP A 44 -7.97 -0.08 5.19
CA TRP A 44 -6.55 -0.43 5.25
C TRP A 44 -6.15 -0.61 6.70
N TYR A 45 -5.87 -1.86 7.03
CA TYR A 45 -5.19 -2.25 8.26
C TYR A 45 -3.70 -2.46 7.94
N PRO A 46 -2.77 -2.01 8.80
CA PRO A 46 -1.36 -2.34 8.67
C PRO A 46 -1.13 -3.84 8.44
N GLU A 47 -1.93 -4.68 9.10
CA GLU A 47 -1.88 -6.14 9.09
C GLU A 47 -2.36 -6.77 7.77
N ASN A 48 -3.09 -6.05 6.92
CA ASN A 48 -3.50 -6.58 5.61
C ASN A 48 -2.28 -6.66 4.66
N LEU A 49 -1.72 -7.85 4.47
CA LEU A 49 -0.56 -8.06 3.60
C LEU A 49 -0.88 -8.03 2.09
N PHE A 50 -2.17 -8.01 1.73
CA PHE A 50 -2.63 -8.15 0.34
C PHE A 50 -3.11 -6.83 -0.26
N LYS A 51 -2.79 -5.67 0.34
CA LYS A 51 -3.14 -4.36 -0.20
C LYS A 51 -2.67 -4.24 -1.66
N PRO A 52 -3.46 -3.68 -2.60
CA PRO A 52 -4.76 -3.00 -2.42
C PRO A 52 -5.99 -3.94 -2.37
N PHE A 53 -5.80 -5.26 -2.38
CA PHE A 53 -6.88 -6.25 -2.38
C PHE A 53 -7.44 -6.49 -0.97
N CYS A 54 -8.69 -6.98 -0.91
CA CYS A 54 -9.32 -7.30 0.38
C CYS A 54 -8.91 -8.65 0.96
N SER A 55 -8.27 -9.51 0.16
CA SER A 55 -7.82 -10.85 0.55
C SER A 55 -6.82 -11.41 -0.45
N ASP A 56 -6.10 -12.45 -0.06
CA ASP A 56 -5.19 -13.20 -0.94
C ASP A 56 -5.91 -13.74 -2.18
N ARG A 57 -7.14 -14.24 -2.01
CA ARG A 57 -7.99 -14.68 -3.14
C ARG A 57 -8.15 -13.61 -4.22
N CYS A 58 -8.40 -12.35 -3.82
CA CYS A 58 -8.61 -11.28 -4.81
C CYS A 58 -7.31 -10.92 -5.52
N LYS A 59 -6.17 -10.93 -4.81
CA LYS A 59 -4.83 -10.77 -5.39
C LYS A 59 -4.55 -11.85 -6.44
N LEU A 60 -4.85 -13.12 -6.14
CA LEU A 60 -4.60 -14.24 -7.05
C LEU A 60 -5.50 -14.20 -8.29
N ILE A 61 -6.76 -13.78 -8.14
CA ILE A 61 -7.66 -13.60 -9.29
C ILE A 61 -7.12 -12.52 -10.22
N ASP A 62 -6.73 -11.37 -9.69
CA ASP A 62 -6.17 -10.28 -10.49
C ASP A 62 -4.93 -10.75 -11.27
N LEU A 63 -4.01 -11.43 -10.59
CA LEU A 63 -2.83 -12.04 -11.22
C LEU A 63 -3.20 -13.04 -12.34
N GLY A 64 -4.21 -13.88 -12.10
CA GLY A 64 -4.70 -14.83 -13.09
C GLY A 64 -5.30 -14.16 -14.34
N GLU A 65 -6.00 -13.04 -14.17
CA GLU A 65 -6.56 -12.27 -15.30
C GLU A 65 -5.46 -11.64 -16.17
N TRP A 66 -4.37 -11.16 -15.57
CA TRP A 66 -3.19 -10.71 -16.31
C TRP A 66 -2.49 -11.85 -17.05
N ALA A 67 -2.26 -12.98 -16.37
CA ALA A 67 -1.61 -14.14 -16.98
C ALA A 67 -2.44 -14.75 -18.12
N SER A 68 -3.75 -14.60 -18.09
CA SER A 68 -4.67 -15.10 -19.12
C SER A 68 -4.98 -14.05 -20.21
N GLU A 69 -4.30 -12.90 -20.20
CA GLU A 69 -4.51 -11.79 -21.15
C GLU A 69 -5.92 -11.15 -21.11
N ASN A 70 -6.72 -11.47 -20.09
CA ASN A 70 -8.01 -10.83 -19.86
C ASN A 70 -7.87 -9.38 -19.36
N ARG A 71 -6.66 -9.01 -18.91
CA ARG A 71 -6.25 -7.63 -18.67
C ARG A 71 -5.09 -7.29 -19.59
N ASN A 72 -5.23 -6.19 -20.32
CA ASN A 72 -4.17 -5.62 -21.15
C ASN A 72 -4.19 -4.10 -21.02
N ILE A 73 -3.03 -3.51 -21.31
CA ILE A 73 -2.88 -2.06 -21.43
C ILE A 73 -2.77 -1.79 -22.94
N PRO A 74 -3.69 -1.03 -23.54
CA PRO A 74 -3.59 -0.69 -24.94
C PRO A 74 -2.31 0.12 -25.19
N GLY A 75 -1.50 -0.32 -26.12
CA GLY A 75 -0.35 0.43 -26.59
C GLY A 75 -0.76 1.55 -27.54
N ASN A 76 0.08 2.58 -27.63
CA ASN A 76 0.01 3.52 -28.74
C ASN A 76 0.59 2.87 -30.00
N PRO A 77 0.16 3.29 -31.21
CA PRO A 77 0.85 2.89 -32.42
C PRO A 77 2.31 3.31 -32.34
N MET A 78 3.22 2.37 -32.59
CA MET A 78 4.66 2.63 -32.63
C MET A 78 5.04 3.30 -33.95
N ASP A 79 6.02 4.20 -33.89
CA ASP A 79 6.62 4.81 -35.07
C ASP A 79 7.39 3.73 -35.88
N PRO A 80 7.10 3.53 -37.17
CA PRO A 80 7.82 2.59 -38.01
C PRO A 80 9.34 2.82 -38.07
N GLU A 81 9.81 4.06 -37.86
CA GLU A 81 11.25 4.38 -37.83
C GLU A 81 11.91 3.82 -36.56
N PHE A 82 11.23 3.96 -35.41
CA PHE A 82 11.68 3.43 -34.12
C PHE A 82 11.77 1.90 -34.09
N ILE A 83 10.88 1.20 -34.81
CA ILE A 83 10.93 -0.28 -34.90
C ILE A 83 12.19 -0.74 -35.64
N ARG A 84 12.57 -0.07 -36.72
CA ARG A 84 13.73 -0.44 -37.54
C ARG A 84 15.04 -0.27 -36.79
N GLU A 85 15.15 0.75 -35.93
CA GLU A 85 16.34 0.99 -35.13
C GLU A 85 16.57 -0.13 -34.10
N ILE A 86 15.50 -0.61 -33.44
CA ILE A 86 15.59 -1.71 -32.45
C ILE A 86 16.05 -3.02 -33.08
N ASP A 87 15.57 -3.34 -34.29
CA ASP A 87 15.90 -4.59 -34.97
C ASP A 87 17.36 -4.62 -35.48
N ASN A 88 18.00 -3.46 -35.67
CA ASN A 88 19.35 -3.35 -36.21
C ASN A 88 20.47 -3.54 -35.16
N ASP A 89 20.17 -3.46 -33.86
CA ASP A 89 21.16 -3.61 -32.77
C ASP A 89 21.34 -5.09 -32.32
N GLY A 90 20.62 -6.02 -32.94
CA GLY A 90 20.62 -7.45 -32.57
C GLY A 90 21.78 -8.29 -33.11
N ASP A 91 22.59 -7.76 -34.03
CA ASP A 91 23.62 -8.51 -34.79
C ASP A 91 25.08 -8.16 -34.40
N GLU A 92 25.34 -7.41 -33.31
CA GLU A 92 26.70 -7.10 -32.82
C GLU A 92 26.98 -7.70 -31.42
N LEU A 93 26.68 -8.99 -31.26
CA LEU A 93 27.21 -9.84 -30.18
C LEU A 93 27.68 -11.17 -30.78
N SER A 94 28.75 -11.10 -31.58
CA SER A 94 29.58 -12.25 -31.96
C SER A 94 31.05 -11.95 -31.71
#